data_AF-A0A3M8A4X5-F1
#
_entry.id   AF-A0A3M8A4X5-F1
#
_cell.length_a   1.000
_cell.length_b   1.000
_cell.length_c   1.000
_cell.angle_alpha   90.00
_cell.angle_beta   90.00
_cell.angle_gamma   90.00
#
_symmetry.space_group_name_H-M   'P 1'
#
loop_
_entity.id
_entity.type
_entity.pdbx_description
1 polymer ?
#
loop_
_entity_poly.entity_id
_entity_poly.type
_entity_poly.pdbx_seq_one_letter_code
_entity_poly.pdbx_strand_id
1 'polypeptide(L)' 'MSDRTPETQDEPVQRGATEASRSEQIRGILAQVHEDLRLGHVHDEGAALRQRLDEAGIPVPEEELERYLEH' A
#
# COMPACT_ATOMS: atom_id res chain seq x y z
N MET A 1 11.29 -51.88 -15.05
CA MET A 1 11.98 -50.60 -14.83
C MET A 1 10.92 -49.52 -14.82
N SER A 2 10.58 -49.03 -13.63
CA SER A 2 9.66 -47.91 -13.45
C SER A 2 10.50 -46.66 -13.22
N ASP A 3 10.28 -45.61 -14.01
CA ASP A 3 10.45 -44.22 -13.56
C ASP A 3 9.76 -43.31 -14.60
N ARG A 4 8.51 -42.92 -14.30
CA ARG A 4 8.06 -41.58 -13.89
C ARG A 4 7.81 -40.63 -15.07
N THR A 5 6.50 -40.52 -15.35
CA THR A 5 5.83 -39.48 -16.11
C THR A 5 6.20 -38.07 -15.63
N PRO A 6 6.20 -37.06 -16.52
CA PRO A 6 6.55 -35.69 -16.17
C PRO A 6 5.65 -35.21 -15.05
N GLU A 7 6.25 -34.65 -14.01
CA GLU A 7 5.54 -33.99 -12.93
C GLU A 7 4.61 -32.95 -13.55
N THR A 8 3.31 -33.22 -13.45
CA THR A 8 2.28 -32.22 -13.58
C THR A 8 2.71 -31.06 -12.70
N GLN A 9 3.04 -29.91 -13.29
CA GLN A 9 3.21 -28.70 -12.52
C GLN A 9 1.83 -28.36 -11.99
N ASP A 10 1.59 -28.84 -10.78
CA ASP A 10 0.45 -28.49 -9.97
C ASP A 10 0.48 -26.98 -9.72
N GLU A 11 -0.67 -26.40 -10.01
CA GLU A 11 -1.11 -25.06 -9.67
C GLU A 11 -0.59 -23.91 -10.55
N PRO A 12 -1.49 -23.03 -11.06
CA PRO A 12 -1.05 -21.74 -11.56
C PRO A 12 -0.36 -21.02 -10.40
N VAL A 13 0.79 -20.41 -10.65
CA VAL A 13 1.42 -19.49 -9.70
C VAL A 13 0.45 -18.34 -9.43
N GLN A 14 -0.42 -18.50 -8.44
CA GLN A 14 -1.32 -17.47 -7.95
C GLN A 14 -0.54 -16.59 -6.97
N ARG A 15 0.54 -15.97 -7.44
CA ARG A 15 1.32 -14.99 -6.68
C ARG A 15 1.77 -13.84 -7.57
N GLY A 16 0.80 -13.16 -8.14
CA GLY A 16 0.96 -11.84 -8.74
C GLY A 16 -0.35 -11.09 -8.55
N ALA A 17 -0.32 -9.96 -7.84
CA ALA A 17 -1.47 -9.13 -7.47
C ALA A 17 -2.34 -9.65 -6.32
N THR A 18 -1.75 -9.88 -5.14
CA THR A 18 -2.56 -9.88 -3.91
C THR A 18 -2.79 -8.43 -3.53
N GLU A 19 -4.02 -7.94 -3.71
CA GLU A 19 -4.50 -6.65 -3.24
C GLU A 19 -3.92 -6.34 -1.85
N ALA A 20 -3.02 -5.36 -1.74
CA ALA A 20 -2.58 -4.89 -0.43
C ALA A 20 -3.83 -4.46 0.34
N SER A 21 -3.95 -4.86 1.60
CA SER A 21 -5.09 -4.42 2.43
C SER A 21 -5.14 -2.89 2.45
N ARG A 22 -6.34 -2.31 2.60
CA ARG A 22 -6.51 -0.85 2.65
C ARG A 22 -5.53 -0.19 3.63
N SER A 23 -5.30 -0.80 4.79
CA SER A 23 -4.35 -0.31 5.79
C SER A 23 -2.89 -0.39 5.35
N GLU A 24 -2.49 -1.39 4.56
CA GLU A 24 -1.14 -1.45 3.96
C GLU A 24 -0.95 -0.38 2.89
N GLN A 25 -1.98 -0.12 2.09
CA GLN A 25 -1.97 0.96 1.10
C GLN A 25 -1.81 2.32 1.77
N ILE A 26 -2.60 2.60 2.82
CA ILE A 26 -2.52 3.85 3.58
C ILE A 26 -1.14 4.02 4.21
N ARG A 27 -0.58 2.97 4.83
CA ARG A 27 0.78 3.02 5.40
C ARG A 27 1.86 3.28 4.34
N GLY A 28 1.71 2.70 3.14
CA GLY A 28 2.61 2.97 2.03
C GLY A 28 2.59 4.43 1.59
N ILE A 29 1.38 5.00 1.46
CA ILE A 29 1.19 6.41 1.11
C ILE A 29 1.76 7.32 2.21
N LEU A 30 1.50 7.02 3.49
CA LEU A 30 2.04 7.77 4.62
C LEU A 30 3.57 7.81 4.59
N ALA A 31 4.22 6.66 4.34
CA ALA A 31 5.68 6.60 4.22
C ALA A 31 6.22 7.48 3.07
N GLN A 32 5.50 7.57 1.96
CA GLN A 32 5.87 8.46 0.86
C GLN A 32 5.72 9.94 1.25
N VAL A 33 4.65 10.29 1.97
CA VAL A 33 4.42 11.66 2.46
C VAL A 33 5.52 12.08 3.45
N HIS A 34 5.91 11.19 4.38
CA HIS A 34 7.03 11.44 5.28
C HIS A 34 8.33 11.73 4.52
N GLU A 35 8.60 10.99 3.45
CA GLU A 35 9.80 11.21 2.65
C GLU A 35 9.75 12.55 1.89
N ASP A 36 8.58 12.92 1.38
CA ASP A 36 8.39 14.22 0.72
C ASP A 36 8.53 15.39 1.69
N LEU A 37 8.08 15.26 2.94
CA LEU A 37 8.33 16.24 4.01
C LEU A 37 9.82 16.36 4.30
N ARG A 38 10.51 15.22 4.44
CA ARG A 38 11.94 15.17 4.71
C ARG A 38 12.77 15.83 3.59
N LEU A 39 12.31 15.71 2.35
CA LEU A 39 12.92 16.34 1.17
C LEU A 39 12.47 17.80 0.97
N GLY A 40 11.49 18.29 1.73
CA GLY A 40 10.94 19.64 1.62
C GLY A 40 10.04 19.86 0.40
N HIS A 41 9.54 18.79 -0.21
CA HIS A 41 8.60 18.85 -1.35
C HIS A 41 7.17 19.21 -0.91
N VAL A 42 6.84 18.90 0.34
CA VAL A 42 5.58 19.30 0.98
C VAL A 42 5.88 19.94 2.33
N HIS A 43 4.94 20.75 2.83
CA HIS A 43 5.09 21.50 4.09
C HIS A 43 3.99 21.20 5.11
N ASP A 44 2.92 20.54 4.66
CA ASP A 44 1.79 20.13 5.47
C ASP A 44 1.54 18.64 5.22
N GLU A 45 1.84 17.84 6.25
CA GLU A 45 1.74 16.39 6.22
C GLU A 45 0.31 15.90 6.04
N GLY A 46 -0.63 16.46 6.80
CA GLY A 46 -2.03 16.05 6.77
C GLY A 46 -2.68 16.39 5.43
N ALA A 47 -2.40 17.58 4.90
CA ALA A 47 -2.87 17.98 3.58
C ALA A 47 -2.31 17.07 2.47
N ALA A 48 -1.01 16.73 2.54
CA ALA A 48 -0.37 15.86 1.56
C ALA A 48 -0.90 14.41 1.64
N LEU A 49 -1.09 13.88 2.84
CA LEU A 49 -1.65 12.55 3.05
C LEU A 49 -3.07 12.46 2.50
N ARG A 50 -3.93 13.44 2.82
CA ARG A 50 -5.30 13.49 2.32
C ARG A 50 -5.34 13.52 0.79
N GLN A 51 -4.54 14.40 0.18
CA GLN A 51 -4.46 14.51 -1.29
C GLN A 51 -4.08 13.16 -1.93
N ARG A 52 -3.04 12.50 -1.41
CA ARG A 52 -2.58 11.22 -1.96
C ARG A 52 -3.60 10.09 -1.80
N LEU A 53 -4.32 10.07 -0.68
CA LEU A 53 -5.39 9.10 -0.46
C LEU A 53 -6.57 9.33 -1.42
N ASP A 54 -6.93 10.58 -1.67
CA ASP A 54 -7.95 10.95 -2.67
C ASP A 54 -7.50 10.54 -4.09
N GLU A 55 -6.24 10.79 -4.46
CA GLU A 55 -5.65 10.36 -5.75
C GLU A 55 -5.62 8.84 -5.91
N ALA A 56 -5.40 8.10 -4.81
CA ALA A 56 -5.44 6.64 -4.78
C ALA A 56 -6.87 6.06 -4.73
N GLY A 57 -7.90 6.91 -4.64
CA GLY A 57 -9.29 6.48 -4.50
C GLY A 57 -9.58 5.77 -3.17
N ILE A 58 -8.84 6.11 -2.11
CA ILE A 58 -8.97 5.53 -0.78
C ILE A 58 -9.70 6.55 0.12
N PRO A 59 -11.03 6.46 0.25
CA PRO A 59 -11.76 7.37 1.12
C PRO A 59 -11.39 7.08 2.58
N VAL A 60 -10.91 8.10 3.30
CA VAL A 60 -10.55 8.04 4.72
C VAL A 60 -11.27 9.19 5.43
N PRO A 61 -12.07 8.93 6.49
CA PRO A 61 -12.65 9.99 7.30
C PRO A 61 -11.57 10.72 8.11
N GLU A 62 -11.83 11.98 8.47
CA GLU A 62 -10.86 12.83 9.17
C GLU A 62 -10.32 12.15 10.45
N GLU A 63 -11.21 11.53 11.23
CA GLU A 63 -10.84 10.89 12.50
C GLU A 63 -9.91 9.68 12.29
N GLU A 64 -10.00 9.02 11.13
CA GLU A 64 -9.06 7.97 10.76
C GLU A 64 -7.73 8.56 10.26
N LEU A 65 -7.77 9.66 9.51
CA LEU A 65 -6.59 10.38 9.05
C LEU A 65 -5.74 10.87 10.23
N GLU A 66 -6.38 11.51 11.22
CA GLU A 66 -5.73 12.00 12.45
C GLU A 66 -4.97 10.89 13.18
N ARG A 67 -5.54 9.68 13.27
CA ARG A 67 -4.87 8.53 13.89
C ARG A 67 -3.58 8.10 13.20
N TYR A 68 -3.43 8.41 11.90
CA TYR A 68 -2.18 8.15 11.18
C TYR A 68 -1.15 9.27 11.37
N LEU A 69 -1.59 10.49 11.72
CA LEU A 69 -0.76 11.69 11.91
C LEU A 69 -0.30 11.89 13.36
N GLU A 70 -1.04 11.34 14.33
CA GLU A 70 -0.72 11.44 15.77
C GLU A 70 0.42 10.50 16.25
N HIS A 71 1.17 9.88 15.33
CA HIS A 71 2.23 8.90 15.64
C HIS A 71 3.57 9.52 16.05
#